data_AF-A0A7J9WKU6-F1
#
_entry.id   AF-A0A7J9WKU6-F1
#
_cell.length_a   1.000
_cell.length_b   1.000
_cell.length_c   1.000
_cell.angle_alpha   90.00
_cell.angle_beta   90.00
_cell.angle_gamma   90.00
#
_symmetry.space_group_name_H-M   'P 1'
#
loop_
_entity.id
_entity.type
_entity.pdbx_description
1 polymer ?
#
loop_
_entity_poly.entity_id
_entity_poly.type
_entity_poly.pdbx_seq_one_letter_code
_entity_poly.pdbx_strand_id
1 'polypeptide(L)'
;MDASARTRAEDLRRWRSEYSDARAIDALTPRYRAVVVGVVHKIRLVPGRGLEATIEDGSGQLTASWTGRSALPGVELGTGLRLSGTVARERDGSLRMRNPEYALVAEPYR
;
A
#
# COMPACT_ATOMS: atom_id res chain seq x y z
N MET A 1 18.57 -30.25 5.72
CA MET A 1 17.87 -29.35 6.65
C MET A 1 17.42 -28.19 5.78
N ASP A 2 16.23 -28.31 5.21
CA ASP A 2 15.78 -27.46 4.11
C ASP A 2 15.16 -26.19 4.71
N ALA A 3 15.97 -25.15 4.87
CA ALA A 3 15.49 -23.84 5.24
C ALA A 3 14.81 -23.23 4.01
N SER A 4 13.57 -23.63 3.74
CA SER A 4 12.79 -23.10 2.62
C SER A 4 12.79 -21.58 2.71
N ALA A 5 13.44 -20.92 1.75
CA ALA A 5 13.47 -19.48 1.64
C ALA A 5 12.02 -18.99 1.52
N ARG A 6 11.53 -18.28 2.55
CA ARG A 6 10.18 -17.74 2.54
C ARG A 6 10.07 -16.72 1.43
N THR A 7 8.97 -16.74 0.68
CA THR A 7 8.79 -15.76 -0.39
C THR A 7 8.46 -14.40 0.20
N ARG A 8 8.86 -13.33 -0.50
CA ARG A 8 8.51 -11.95 -0.12
C ARG A 8 7.01 -11.77 0.11
N ALA A 9 6.18 -12.39 -0.72
CA ALA A 9 4.72 -12.31 -0.61
C ALA A 9 4.21 -12.93 0.71
N GLU A 10 4.78 -14.05 1.16
CA GLU A 10 4.41 -14.69 2.42
C GLU A 10 4.83 -13.86 3.63
N ASP A 11 6.02 -13.24 3.58
CA ASP A 11 6.47 -12.32 4.62
C ASP A 11 5.54 -11.12 4.77
N LEU A 12 5.14 -10.53 3.65
CA LEU A 12 4.20 -9.40 3.64
C LEU A 12 2.82 -9.80 4.15
N ARG A 13 2.30 -10.97 3.76
CA ARG A 13 1.01 -11.46 4.27
C ARG A 13 1.02 -11.66 5.78
N ARG A 14 2.12 -12.22 6.32
CA ARG A 14 2.32 -12.41 7.76
C ARG A 14 2.37 -11.06 8.48
N TRP A 15 3.22 -10.14 8.04
CA TRP A 15 3.33 -8.82 8.65
C TRP A 15 2.01 -8.04 8.59
N ARG A 16 1.31 -8.04 7.44
CA ARG A 16 -0.03 -7.45 7.30
C ARG A 16 -1.01 -8.03 8.32
N SER A 17 -0.91 -9.32 8.67
CA SER A 17 -1.81 -9.96 9.64
C SER A 17 -1.67 -9.45 11.08
N GLU A 18 -0.60 -8.71 11.39
CA GLU A 18 -0.42 -8.03 12.68
C GLU A 18 -1.36 -6.81 12.84
N TYR A 19 -1.97 -6.35 11.74
CA TYR A 19 -2.89 -5.22 11.71
C TYR A 19 -4.33 -5.72 11.55
N SER A 20 -5.06 -5.84 12.66
CA SER A 20 -6.40 -6.46 12.70
C SER A 20 -7.47 -5.72 11.90
N ASP A 21 -7.28 -4.42 11.66
CA ASP A 21 -8.18 -3.56 10.88
C ASP A 21 -7.84 -3.53 9.38
N ALA A 22 -6.67 -4.03 8.98
CA ALA A 22 -6.21 -4.03 7.60
C ALA A 22 -6.84 -5.18 6.80
N ARG A 23 -7.34 -4.85 5.61
CA ARG A 23 -7.83 -5.83 4.62
C ARG A 23 -6.73 -6.17 3.63
N ALA A 24 -6.78 -7.40 3.11
CA ALA A 24 -5.94 -7.79 1.97
C ALA A 24 -6.33 -6.95 0.75
N ILE A 25 -5.34 -6.48 0.00
CA ILE A 25 -5.56 -5.64 -1.19
C ILE A 25 -6.43 -6.36 -2.23
N ASP A 26 -6.25 -7.66 -2.44
CA ASP A 26 -7.05 -8.45 -3.41
C ASP A 26 -8.52 -8.66 -2.98
N ALA A 27 -8.82 -8.50 -1.69
CA ALA A 27 -10.15 -8.63 -1.11
C ALA A 27 -10.92 -7.30 -1.03
N LEU A 28 -10.34 -6.19 -1.51
CA LEU A 28 -10.97 -4.88 -1.45
C LEU A 28 -12.18 -4.78 -2.38
N THR A 29 -13.23 -4.13 -1.89
CA THR A 29 -14.42 -3.81 -2.69
C THR A 29 -14.36 -2.35 -3.16
N PRO A 30 -14.36 -2.08 -4.49
CA PRO A 30 -14.40 -0.71 -5.00
C PRO A 30 -15.62 0.06 -4.51
N ARG A 31 -15.46 1.38 -4.35
CA ARG A 31 -16.43 2.35 -3.81
C ARG A 31 -16.73 2.23 -2.31
N TYR A 32 -16.02 1.38 -1.58
CA TYR A 32 -16.08 1.31 -0.12
C TYR A 32 -14.80 1.83 0.52
N ARG A 33 -14.91 2.32 1.76
CA ARG A 33 -13.74 2.64 2.57
C ARG A 33 -13.09 1.36 3.09
N ALA A 34 -11.77 1.33 3.08
CA ALA A 34 -10.98 0.26 3.65
C ALA A 34 -9.69 0.81 4.28
N VAL A 35 -9.12 0.01 5.17
CA VAL A 35 -7.77 0.17 5.69
C VAL A 35 -6.91 -0.92 5.06
N VAL A 36 -5.72 -0.56 4.60
CA VAL A 36 -4.70 -1.50 4.11
C VAL A 36 -3.35 -1.15 4.71
N VAL A 37 -2.50 -2.16 4.85
CA VAL A 37 -1.11 -2.00 5.27
C VAL A 37 -0.23 -2.71 4.25
N GLY A 38 0.80 -2.02 3.77
CA GLY A 38 1.70 -2.54 2.76
C GLY A 38 3.04 -1.82 2.75
N VAL A 39 3.99 -2.37 2.01
CA VAL A 39 5.32 -1.77 1.81
C VAL A 39 5.31 -0.96 0.53
N VAL A 40 5.82 0.26 0.58
CA VAL A 40 5.98 1.12 -0.61
C VAL A 40 7.05 0.52 -1.52
N HIS A 41 6.67 0.17 -2.75
CA HIS A 41 7.60 -0.39 -3.74
C HIS A 41 7.75 0.47 -4.99
N LYS A 42 6.98 1.56 -5.10
CA LYS A 42 7.06 2.52 -6.19
C LYS A 42 6.58 3.90 -5.73
N ILE A 43 7.32 4.94 -6.08
CA ILE A 43 6.93 6.35 -5.91
C ILE A 43 6.99 7.03 -7.27
N ARG A 44 6.01 7.89 -7.55
CA ARG A 44 5.96 8.68 -8.79
C ARG A 44 5.47 10.08 -8.49
N LEU A 45 6.26 11.09 -8.89
CA LEU A 45 5.76 12.46 -9.00
C LEU A 45 5.14 12.64 -10.40
N VAL A 46 3.86 12.97 -10.45
CA VAL A 46 3.12 13.17 -11.71
C VAL A 46 2.95 14.66 -11.95
N PRO A 47 3.58 15.25 -12.99
CA PRO A 47 3.49 16.68 -13.28
C PRO A 47 2.04 17.17 -13.36
N GLY A 48 1.75 18.28 -12.68
CA GLY A 48 0.41 18.89 -12.64
C GLY A 48 -0.66 18.08 -11.89
N ARG A 49 -0.33 16.91 -11.34
CA ARG A 49 -1.27 16.10 -10.55
C ARG A 49 -0.85 15.97 -9.09
N GLY A 50 0.38 15.50 -8.82
CA GLY A 50 0.87 15.30 -7.46
C GLY A 50 1.64 13.99 -7.31
N LEU A 51 1.75 13.49 -6.08
CA LEU A 51 2.55 12.33 -5.73
C LEU A 51 1.68 11.06 -5.71
N GLU A 52 2.22 9.96 -6.23
CA GLU A 52 1.68 8.62 -6.12
C GLU A 52 2.67 7.70 -5.38
N ALA A 53 2.14 6.84 -4.51
CA ALA A 53 2.88 5.74 -3.90
C ALA A 53 2.12 4.44 -4.12
N THR A 54 2.79 3.40 -4.61
CA THR A 54 2.20 2.06 -4.74
C THR A 54 2.73 1.18 -3.63
N ILE A 55 1.82 0.57 -2.88
CA ILE A 55 2.12 -0.39 -1.82
C ILE A 55 1.75 -1.81 -2.23
N GLU A 56 2.42 -2.79 -1.63
CA GLU A 56 2.09 -4.21 -1.72
C GLU A 56 2.02 -4.87 -0.35
N ASP A 57 1.11 -5.82 -0.17
CA ASP A 57 0.86 -6.52 1.09
C ASP A 57 0.99 -8.06 0.97
N GLY A 58 1.54 -8.53 -0.16
CA GLY A 58 1.67 -9.94 -0.51
C GLY A 58 0.39 -10.58 -1.09
N SER A 59 -0.74 -9.88 -1.07
CA SER A 59 -1.98 -10.28 -1.78
C SER A 59 -2.16 -9.53 -3.09
N GLY A 60 -1.74 -8.27 -3.15
CA GLY A 60 -1.84 -7.44 -4.35
C GLY A 60 -1.11 -6.10 -4.22
N GLN A 61 -1.45 -5.18 -5.12
CA GLN A 61 -0.91 -3.82 -5.15
C GLN A 61 -2.02 -2.78 -5.14
N LEU A 62 -1.80 -1.67 -4.43
CA LEU A 62 -2.69 -0.54 -4.38
C LEU A 62 -1.90 0.75 -4.55
N THR A 63 -2.35 1.62 -5.45
CA THR A 63 -1.76 2.96 -5.61
C THR A 63 -2.53 3.98 -4.79
N ALA A 64 -1.85 4.69 -3.90
CA ALA A 64 -2.38 5.91 -3.30
C ALA A 64 -1.87 7.13 -4.06
N SER A 65 -2.73 8.12 -4.27
CA SER A 65 -2.36 9.39 -4.91
C SER A 65 -2.83 10.59 -4.12
N TRP A 66 -1.94 11.57 -3.98
CA TRP A 66 -2.20 12.82 -3.27
C TRP A 66 -2.05 14.00 -4.23
N THR A 67 -3.18 14.64 -4.54
CA THR A 67 -3.22 15.76 -5.47
C THR A 67 -2.49 16.97 -4.88
N GLY A 68 -1.70 17.67 -5.69
CA GLY A 68 -1.00 18.90 -5.31
C GLY A 68 0.17 18.71 -4.33
N ARG A 69 0.47 17.48 -3.92
CA ARG A 69 1.64 17.16 -3.08
C ARG A 69 2.83 16.82 -3.95
N SER A 70 3.98 17.43 -3.67
CA SER A 70 5.27 17.07 -4.28
C SER A 70 6.09 16.08 -3.42
N ALA A 71 5.77 15.97 -2.13
CA ALA A 71 6.37 15.04 -1.18
C ALA A 71 5.37 14.67 -0.08
N LEU A 72 5.61 13.53 0.57
CA LEU A 72 4.94 13.10 1.80
C LEU A 72 6.03 12.74 2.83
N PRO A 73 6.06 13.40 4.00
CA PRO A 73 7.06 13.13 5.03
C PRO A 73 7.18 11.64 5.37
N GLY A 74 8.38 11.10 5.27
CA GLY A 74 8.73 9.72 5.63
C GLY A 74 8.19 8.64 4.70
N VAL A 75 7.50 8.98 3.61
CA VAL A 75 7.04 8.00 2.61
C VAL A 75 8.17 7.80 1.58
N GLU A 76 8.95 6.76 1.77
CA GLU A 76 10.08 6.38 0.91
C GLU A 76 9.91 4.94 0.38
N LEU A 77 10.78 4.52 -0.54
CA LEU A 77 10.81 3.12 -0.98
C LEU A 77 11.19 2.23 0.21
N GLY A 78 10.47 1.12 0.38
CA GLY A 78 10.68 0.17 1.49
C GLY A 78 9.88 0.48 2.75
N THR A 79 9.40 1.72 2.92
CA THR A 79 8.66 2.08 4.13
C THR A 79 7.33 1.34 4.25
N GLY A 80 7.01 0.89 5.45
CA GLY A 80 5.69 0.39 5.80
C GLY A 80 4.66 1.52 5.90
N LEU A 81 3.55 1.39 5.20
CA LEU A 81 2.50 2.40 5.14
C LEU A 81 1.13 1.79 5.47
N ARG A 82 0.42 2.41 6.41
CA ARG A 82 -1.01 2.19 6.62
C ARG A 82 -1.79 3.24 5.86
N LEU A 83 -2.72 2.82 5.01
CA LEU A 83 -3.60 3.70 4.23
C LEU A 83 -5.06 3.48 4.62
N SER A 84 -5.80 4.58 4.78
CA SER A 84 -7.24 4.56 5.02
C SER A 84 -7.94 5.47 4.02
N GLY A 85 -8.88 4.93 3.26
CA GLY A 85 -9.56 5.70 2.22
C GLY A 85 -10.56 4.90 1.41
N THR A 86 -11.22 5.57 0.47
CA THR A 86 -12.16 4.94 -0.46
C THR A 86 -11.39 4.27 -1.60
N VAL A 87 -11.66 3.00 -1.82
CA VAL A 87 -11.06 2.20 -2.89
C VAL A 87 -11.74 2.53 -4.22
N ALA A 88 -10.95 2.78 -5.25
CA ALA A 88 -11.40 2.88 -6.63
C ALA A 88 -10.75 1.75 -7.44
N ARG A 89 -11.44 1.30 -8.48
CA ARG A 89 -10.85 0.45 -9.53
C ARG A 89 -10.66 1.31 -10.77
N GLU A 90 -9.43 1.37 -11.25
CA GLU A 90 -9.08 2.07 -12.49
C GLU A 90 -9.47 1.24 -13.72
N ARG A 91 -9.42 1.86 -14.91
CA ARG A 91 -9.81 1.18 -16.16
C ARG A 91 -8.93 -0.04 -16.49
N ASP A 92 -7.68 -0.02 -16.07
CA ASP A 92 -6.72 -1.12 -16.22
C ASP A 92 -6.89 -2.22 -15.14
N GLY A 93 -7.90 -2.10 -14.28
CA GLY A 93 -8.20 -3.05 -13.22
C GLY A 93 -7.43 -2.83 -11.92
N SER A 94 -6.41 -1.95 -11.92
CA SER A 94 -5.62 -1.63 -10.72
C SER A 94 -6.48 -0.94 -9.65
N LEU A 95 -6.09 -1.13 -8.39
CA LEU A 95 -6.75 -0.50 -7.25
C LEU A 95 -6.07 0.80 -6.85
N ARG A 96 -6.88 1.80 -6.50
CA ARG A 96 -6.41 3.12 -6.10
C ARG A 96 -7.15 3.67 -4.89
N MET A 97 -6.45 4.41 -4.05
CA MET A 97 -7.06 5.38 -3.14
C MET A 97 -6.64 6.81 -3.52
N ARG A 98 -7.60 7.74 -3.58
CA ARG A 98 -7.34 9.16 -3.86
C ARG A 98 -7.40 9.95 -2.56
N ASN A 99 -6.34 10.72 -2.29
CA ASN A 99 -6.11 11.46 -1.06
C ASN A 99 -6.43 10.66 0.22
N PRO A 100 -5.94 9.41 0.38
CA PRO A 100 -6.18 8.68 1.61
C PRO A 100 -5.42 9.31 2.78
N GLU A 101 -5.89 9.02 3.98
CA GLU A 101 -5.08 9.17 5.18
C GLU A 101 -3.93 8.16 5.13
N TYR A 102 -2.75 8.57 5.60
CA TYR A 102 -1.59 7.68 5.73
C TYR A 102 -0.96 7.80 7.11
N ALA A 103 -0.38 6.70 7.55
CA ALA A 103 0.51 6.65 8.70
C ALA A 103 1.70 5.75 8.38
N LEU A 104 2.89 6.14 8.85
CA LEU A 104 4.07 5.28 8.81
C LEU A 104 3.91 4.17 9.84
N VAL A 105 4.33 2.96 9.49
CA VAL A 105 4.34 1.80 10.38
C VAL A 105 5.67 1.07 10.28
N ALA A 106 6.00 0.27 11.30
CA ALA A 106 7.23 -0.52 11.29
C ALA A 106 7.23 -1.49 10.10
N GLU A 107 8.28 -1.45 9.30
CA GLU A 107 8.44 -2.29 8.11
C GLU A 107 8.71 -3.77 8.48
N PRO A 108 8.34 -4.73 7.62
CA PRO A 108 8.38 -6.18 7.93
C PRO A 108 9.78 -6.79 8.08
N TYR A 109 10.84 -6.07 7.72
CA TYR A 109 12.22 -6.58 7.65
C TYR A 109 13.13 -6.02 8.73
N ARG A 110 12.56 -5.35 9.73
CA ARG A 110 13.30 -4.73 10.82
C ARG A 110 13.29 -5.59 12.08
#